data_AF-A0A1Q9MVU0-F1
#
_entry.id   AF-A0A1Q9MVU0-F1
#
_cell.length_a   1.000
_cell.length_b   1.000
_cell.length_c   1.000
_cell.angle_alpha   90.00
_cell.angle_beta   90.00
_cell.angle_gamma   90.00
#
_symmetry.space_group_name_H-M   'P 1'
#
loop_
_entity.id
_entity.type
_entity.pdbx_description
1 polymer ?
#
loop_
_entity_poly.entity_id
_entity_poly.type
_entity_poly.pdbx_seq_one_letter_code
_entity_poly.pdbx_strand_id
1 'polypeptide(L)' 'MSNNIGKCPKCNSILRSEDIQDIDFRGFNRIHTAYVSQKCQYIIGFSAAK' A
#
# COMPACT_ATOMS: atom_id res chain seq x y z
N MET A 1 18.89 -1.91 4.26
CA MET A 1 18.12 -2.83 5.12
C MET A 1 16.73 -2.96 4.54
N SER A 2 16.38 -4.11 3.98
CA SER A 2 15.09 -4.32 3.32
C SER A 2 14.02 -4.58 4.39
N ASN A 3 13.22 -3.58 4.72
CA ASN A 3 12.11 -3.72 5.66
C ASN A 3 10.99 -4.54 5.00
N ASN A 4 10.88 -5.80 5.39
CA ASN A 4 9.76 -6.68 5.04
C ASN A 4 8.53 -6.23 5.84
N ILE A 5 7.48 -5.80 5.12
CA ILE A 5 6.26 -5.27 5.72
C ILE A 5 5.25 -6.40 5.97
N GLY A 6 5.32 -7.48 5.19
CA GLY A 6 4.42 -8.62 5.34
C GLY A 6 4.19 -9.37 4.04
N LYS A 7 3.01 -9.95 3.89
CA LYS A 7 2.58 -10.63 2.66
C LYS A 7 1.28 -10.04 2.12
N CYS A 8 1.17 -9.99 0.80
CA CYS A 8 -0.07 -9.59 0.15
C CYS A 8 -1.18 -10.60 0.46
N PRO A 9 -2.34 -10.18 0.97
CA PRO A 9 -3.43 -11.11 1.29
C PRO A 9 -4.03 -11.78 0.05
N LYS A 10 -3.86 -11.20 -1.15
CA LYS A 10 -4.41 -11.73 -2.40
C LYS A 10 -3.48 -12.72 -3.11
N CYS A 11 -2.21 -12.39 -3.24
CA CYS A 11 -1.26 -13.19 -4.04
C CYS A 11 -0.12 -13.82 -3.21
N ASN A 12 -0.16 -13.64 -1.88
CA ASN A 12 0.81 -14.15 -0.92
C ASN A 12 2.27 -13.75 -1.21
N SER A 13 2.49 -12.73 -2.04
CA SER A 13 3.83 -12.21 -2.31
C SER A 13 4.37 -11.48 -1.10
N ILE A 14 5.68 -11.57 -0.89
CA ILE A 14 6.37 -10.74 0.09
C ILE A 14 6.18 -9.28 -0.31
N LEU A 15 5.79 -8.45 0.65
CA LEU A 15 5.65 -7.00 0.51
C LEU A 15 6.85 -6.34 1.15
N ARG A 16 7.57 -5.57 0.35
CA ARG A 16 8.66 -4.72 0.84
C ARG A 16 8.19 -3.28 0.87
N SER A 17 8.84 -2.44 1.65
CA SER A 17 8.55 -0.99 1.68
C SER A 17 8.60 -0.33 0.31
N GLU A 18 9.47 -0.82 -0.58
CA GLU A 18 9.58 -0.38 -1.97
C GLU A 18 8.40 -0.83 -2.85
N ASP A 19 7.72 -1.93 -2.50
CA ASP A 19 6.59 -2.44 -3.27
C ASP A 19 5.30 -1.68 -2.97
N ILE A 20 5.29 -0.87 -1.91
CA ILE A 20 4.12 -0.14 -1.44
C ILE A 20 4.15 1.25 -2.05
N GLN A 21 3.07 1.59 -2.75
CA GLN A 21 2.86 2.93 -3.29
C GLN A 21 1.83 3.67 -2.46
N ASP A 22 2.00 4.99 -2.31
CA ASP A 22 1.00 5.88 -1.72
C ASP A 22 0.06 6.39 -2.82
N ILE A 23 -1.25 6.14 -2.69
CA ILE A 23 -2.25 6.63 -3.65
C ILE A 23 -2.84 7.96 -3.15
N ASP A 24 -2.41 9.09 -3.68
CA ASP A 24 -3.03 10.38 -3.38
C ASP A 24 -4.40 10.53 -4.07
N PHE A 25 -5.48 10.54 -3.29
CA PHE A 25 -6.84 10.68 -3.81
C PHE A 25 -7.27 12.16 -3.81
N ARG A 26 -7.21 12.82 -4.97
CA ARG A 26 -7.53 14.25 -5.16
C ARG A 26 -9.02 14.64 -5.02
N GLY A 27 -9.86 13.79 -4.41
CA GLY A 27 -11.31 14.00 -4.34
C GLY A 27 -11.79 14.85 -3.16
N PHE A 28 -11.07 14.81 -2.04
CA PHE A 28 -11.37 15.55 -0.82
C PHE A 28 -10.02 15.90 -0.18
N ASN A 29 -9.90 17.01 0.56
CA ASN A 29 -8.69 17.49 1.25
C ASN A 29 -8.15 16.53 2.36
N ARG A 30 -8.15 15.21 2.13
CA ARG A 30 -7.65 14.17 3.02
C ARG A 30 -6.67 13.32 2.23
N ILE A 31 -5.40 13.39 2.62
CA ILE A 31 -4.37 12.48 2.10
C ILE A 31 -4.71 11.09 2.64
N HIS A 32 -5.20 10.23 1.75
CA HIS A 32 -5.41 8.83 2.04
C HIS A 32 -4.20 8.06 1.51
N THR A 33 -3.36 7.49 2.36
CA THR A 33 -2.27 6.63 1.88
C THR A 33 -2.80 5.21 1.72
N ALA A 34 -2.90 4.72 0.48
CA ALA A 34 -3.40 3.38 0.21
C ALA A 34 -2.25 2.42 -0.13
N TYR A 35 -2.06 1.36 0.64
CA TYR A 35 -0.97 0.41 0.43
C TYR A 35 -1.25 -0.50 -0.78
N VAL A 36 -0.50 -0.39 -1.88
CA VAL A 36 -0.69 -1.24 -3.07
C VAL A 36 0.42 -2.29 -3.20
N SER A 37 0.08 -3.53 -3.57
CA SER A 37 1.06 -4.56 -3.94
C SER A 37 1.44 -4.45 -5.42
N GLN A 38 2.72 -4.26 -5.77
CA GLN A 38 3.13 -4.18 -7.19
C GLN A 38 2.88 -5.46 -8.00
N LYS A 39 2.95 -6.63 -7.36
CA LYS A 39 2.82 -7.92 -8.07
C LYS A 39 1.41 -8.17 -8.61
N CYS A 40 0.38 -7.76 -7.87
CA CYS A 40 -1.01 -8.08 -8.21
C CYS A 40 -1.93 -6.86 -8.22
N GLN A 41 -1.37 -5.66 -8.04
CA GLN A 41 -2.09 -4.38 -8.01
C GLN A 41 -3.24 -4.36 -6.98
N TYR A 42 -3.13 -5.18 -5.92
CA TYR A 42 -4.13 -5.26 -4.86
C TYR A 42 -3.92 -4.16 -3.83
N ILE A 43 -5.00 -3.47 -3.48
CA ILE A 43 -5.02 -2.42 -2.45
C ILE A 43 -5.26 -3.07 -1.09
N ILE A 44 -4.28 -2.99 -0.20
CA ILE A 44 -4.23 -3.68 1.09
C ILE A 44 -4.95 -2.88 2.19
N GLY A 45 -5.06 -1.56 2.05
CA GLY A 45 -5.83 -0.71 2.97
C GLY A 45 -5.50 0.76 2.80
N PHE A 46 -6.31 1.62 3.41
CA PHE A 46 -6.16 3.08 3.40
C PHE A 46 -5.83 3.54 4.82
N SER A 47 -4.71 4.24 5.02
CA SER A 47 -4.48 4.99 6.25
C SER A 47 -5.04 6.40 6.04
N ALA A 48 -5.97 6.81 6.90
CA ALA A 48 -6.37 8.21 6.98
C ALA A 48 -5.33 8.93 7.84
N ALA A 49 -4.55 9.83 7.24
CA ALA A 49 -3.75 10.76 8.03
C ALA A 49 -4.71 11.59 8.90
N LYS A 50 -4.51 11.53 10.22
CA LYS A 50 -5.36 12.15 11.23
C LYS A 50 -5.16 13.66 11.29
#